data_AF-A0A0F0LKM8-F1
#
_entry.id   AF-A0A0F0LKM8-F1
#
_cell.length_a   1.000
_cell.length_b   1.000
_cell.length_c   1.000
_cell.angle_alpha   90.00
_cell.angle_beta   90.00
_cell.angle_gamma   90.00
#
_symmetry.space_group_name_H-M   'P 1'
#
loop_
_entity.id
_entity.type
_entity.pdbx_description
1 polymer ?
#
loop_
_entity_poly.entity_id
_entity_poly.type
_entity_poly.pdbx_seq_one_letter_code
_entity_poly.pdbx_strand_id
1 'polypeptide(L)'
;MKRDRSTTAWANDLPTGARVPWAEVEARAFRGRPRVLAELGGAGAFERRGEQARSPWFLLALVLAVLPALALVLLPVLAFTALAGSDFGLVLADSAVAISVAGWLMVASAGWQAVTLIRGMLGRSIAESEVGGWIAAVVGVVAAVMIGARGTADQVPGWQVWAAVAVVAALLGAAVAMLARRSLRRTQRDGRRGDSAAETLPDSDAVARRSAAIAAIPAEERERIRAELAGAIGILRRRGIISPADAQRALEAEPGFLARRMSS
;
A
#
# COMPACT_ATOMS: atom_id res chain seq x y z
N MET A 1 23.47 -1.21 -6.19
CA MET A 1 23.46 -2.44 -7.02
C MET A 1 23.04 -3.64 -6.17
N LYS A 2 21.74 -4.00 -6.15
CA LYS A 2 21.26 -5.26 -5.55
C LYS A 2 20.95 -6.19 -6.73
N ARG A 3 21.75 -7.26 -6.87
CA ARG A 3 21.71 -8.25 -7.95
C ARG A 3 20.28 -8.65 -8.32
N ASP A 4 20.01 -8.77 -9.62
CA ASP A 4 18.87 -9.50 -10.16
C ASP A 4 18.89 -10.93 -9.61
N ARG A 5 18.12 -11.17 -8.55
CA ARG A 5 18.04 -12.50 -7.95
C ARG A 5 17.12 -13.34 -8.80
N SER A 6 17.71 -14.26 -9.57
CA SER A 6 16.99 -15.35 -10.23
C SER A 6 16.12 -16.12 -9.24
N THR A 7 15.12 -16.85 -9.74
CA THR A 7 14.24 -17.71 -8.94
C THR A 7 15.05 -18.73 -8.13
N THR A 8 16.15 -19.21 -8.70
CA THR A 8 17.12 -20.09 -8.02
C THR A 8 17.86 -19.41 -6.88
N ALA A 9 18.25 -18.13 -7.01
CA ALA A 9 18.88 -17.37 -5.93
C ALA A 9 17.92 -17.15 -4.77
N TRP A 10 16.64 -16.87 -5.06
CA TRP A 10 15.60 -16.80 -4.03
C TRP A 10 15.42 -18.13 -3.30
N ALA A 11 15.41 -19.27 -4.01
CA ALA A 11 15.29 -20.59 -3.40
C ALA A 11 16.46 -20.92 -2.45
N ASN A 12 17.65 -20.37 -2.71
CA ASN A 12 18.81 -20.47 -1.81
C ASN A 12 18.67 -19.60 -0.55
N ASP A 13 17.96 -18.48 -0.64
CA ASP A 13 17.78 -17.54 0.48
C ASP A 13 16.63 -17.95 1.43
N LEU A 14 15.80 -18.91 1.05
CA LEU A 14 14.65 -19.31 1.87
C LEU A 14 15.10 -19.94 3.21
N PRO A 15 14.54 -19.56 4.37
CA PRO A 15 14.88 -20.19 5.64
C PRO A 15 14.52 -21.68 5.68
N THR A 16 15.35 -22.49 6.32
CA THR A 16 15.07 -23.92 6.53
C THR A 16 13.83 -24.08 7.41
N GLY A 17 12.86 -24.90 6.98
CA GLY A 17 11.58 -25.10 7.68
C GLY A 17 10.48 -24.09 7.33
N ALA A 18 10.75 -23.10 6.47
CA ALA A 18 9.72 -22.20 5.96
C ALA A 18 8.77 -22.95 5.02
N ARG A 19 7.46 -22.62 5.09
CA ARG A 19 6.50 -23.07 4.07
C ARG A 19 6.86 -22.44 2.73
N VAL A 20 6.81 -23.22 1.66
CA VAL A 20 7.14 -22.74 0.30
C VAL A 20 5.93 -22.00 -0.29
N PRO A 21 6.05 -20.70 -0.60
CA PRO A 21 5.00 -19.95 -1.29
C PRO A 21 5.06 -20.26 -2.80
N TRP A 22 4.45 -21.36 -3.23
CA TRP A 22 4.49 -21.85 -4.62
C TRP A 22 4.08 -20.81 -5.68
N ALA A 23 3.08 -19.98 -5.37
CA ALA A 23 2.66 -18.88 -6.26
C ALA A 23 3.75 -17.82 -6.46
N GLU A 24 4.59 -17.60 -5.44
CA GLU A 24 5.70 -16.63 -5.49
C GLU A 24 6.91 -17.18 -6.25
N VAL A 25 7.16 -18.50 -6.16
CA VAL A 25 8.16 -19.20 -6.98
C VAL A 25 7.83 -19.01 -8.47
N GLU A 26 6.56 -19.23 -8.81
CA GLU A 26 6.06 -19.11 -10.17
C GLU A 26 6.07 -17.66 -10.66
N ALA A 27 5.59 -16.71 -9.87
CA ALA A 27 5.62 -15.29 -10.23
C ALA A 27 7.06 -14.78 -10.50
N ARG A 28 8.06 -15.26 -9.76
CA ARG A 28 9.47 -14.89 -10.01
C ARG A 28 10.01 -15.46 -11.30
N ALA A 29 9.62 -16.68 -11.67
CA ALA A 29 10.04 -17.28 -12.93
C ALA A 29 9.45 -16.54 -14.14
N PHE A 30 8.29 -15.90 -13.99
CA PHE A 30 7.66 -15.04 -15.00
C PHE A 30 8.01 -13.54 -14.86
N ARG A 31 9.07 -13.18 -14.11
CA ARG A 31 9.55 -11.79 -14.01
C ARG A 31 9.86 -11.22 -15.40
N GLY A 32 9.45 -9.98 -15.67
CA GLY A 32 9.53 -9.36 -17.00
C GLY A 32 8.37 -9.68 -17.95
N ARG A 33 7.35 -10.46 -17.53
CA ARG A 33 6.16 -10.78 -18.34
C ARG A 33 4.88 -10.21 -17.73
N PRO A 34 4.59 -8.92 -17.91
CA PRO A 34 3.49 -8.23 -17.21
C PRO A 34 2.12 -8.82 -17.53
N ARG A 35 1.93 -9.38 -18.73
CA ARG A 35 0.68 -10.05 -19.12
C ARG A 35 0.43 -11.34 -18.32
N VAL A 36 1.46 -12.16 -18.10
CA VAL A 36 1.31 -13.39 -17.30
C VAL A 36 1.19 -13.06 -15.82
N LEU A 37 1.97 -12.09 -15.33
CA LEU A 37 1.89 -11.61 -13.94
C LEU A 37 0.51 -11.00 -13.59
N ALA A 38 -0.20 -10.44 -14.57
CA ALA A 38 -1.57 -9.97 -14.36
C ALA A 38 -2.54 -11.12 -14.05
N GLU A 39 -2.36 -12.26 -14.73
CA GLU A 39 -3.21 -13.45 -14.59
C GLU A 39 -2.82 -14.33 -13.38
N LEU A 40 -1.63 -14.15 -12.79
CA LEU A 40 -1.16 -14.87 -11.60
C LEU A 40 -1.68 -14.30 -10.26
N GLY A 41 -2.57 -13.30 -10.30
CA GLY A 41 -3.25 -12.77 -9.10
C GLY A 41 -2.31 -12.07 -8.12
N GLY A 42 -2.46 -12.37 -6.81
CA GLY A 42 -1.77 -11.67 -5.72
C GLY A 42 -0.23 -11.73 -5.78
N ALA A 43 0.34 -12.89 -6.15
CA ALA A 43 1.78 -13.07 -6.29
C ALA A 43 2.36 -12.27 -7.47
N GLY A 44 1.64 -12.22 -8.60
CA GLY A 44 2.03 -11.40 -9.75
C GLY A 44 1.88 -9.89 -9.51
N ALA A 45 0.98 -9.48 -8.61
CA ALA A 45 0.87 -8.07 -8.19
C ALA A 45 2.04 -7.62 -7.29
N PHE A 46 2.60 -8.53 -6.49
CA PHE A 46 3.79 -8.24 -5.66
C PHE A 46 5.02 -8.01 -6.52
N GLU A 47 5.25 -8.88 -7.52
CA GLU A 47 6.42 -8.77 -8.40
C GLU A 47 6.34 -7.53 -9.31
N ARG A 48 5.16 -7.21 -9.86
CA ARG A 48 4.93 -5.97 -10.62
C ARG A 48 5.20 -4.71 -9.78
N ARG A 49 4.78 -4.70 -8.51
CA ARG A 49 5.10 -3.60 -7.58
C ARG A 49 6.60 -3.49 -7.32
N GLY A 50 7.30 -4.62 -7.22
CA GLY A 50 8.76 -4.66 -7.05
C GLY A 50 9.51 -4.11 -8.27
N GLU A 51 9.04 -4.38 -9.49
CA GLU A 51 9.59 -3.79 -10.72
C GLU A 51 9.27 -2.29 -10.83
N GLN A 52 8.03 -1.90 -10.54
CA GLN A 52 7.58 -0.51 -10.65
C GLN A 52 8.25 0.40 -9.60
N ALA A 53 8.50 -0.11 -8.39
CA ALA A 53 9.21 0.61 -7.34
C ALA A 53 10.69 0.91 -7.65
N ARG A 54 11.26 0.25 -8.67
CA ARG A 54 12.64 0.48 -9.14
C ARG A 54 12.75 1.58 -10.19
N SER A 55 11.63 2.08 -10.71
CA SER A 55 11.65 3.17 -11.68
C SER A 55 12.08 4.47 -11.00
N PRO A 56 13.07 5.22 -11.53
CA PRO A 56 13.43 6.54 -10.99
C PRO A 56 12.25 7.52 -11.07
N TRP A 57 11.35 7.33 -12.04
CA TRP A 57 10.10 8.08 -12.14
C TRP A 57 9.09 7.73 -11.04
N PHE A 58 9.08 6.49 -10.56
CA PHE A 58 8.28 6.12 -9.40
C PHE A 58 8.84 6.74 -8.12
N LEU A 59 10.17 6.73 -7.94
CA LEU A 59 10.81 7.45 -6.83
C LEU A 59 10.52 8.94 -6.88
N LEU A 60 10.60 9.58 -8.05
CA LEU A 60 10.24 10.98 -8.21
C LEU A 60 8.77 11.24 -7.91
N ALA A 61 7.85 10.41 -8.43
CA ALA A 61 6.41 10.52 -8.15
C ALA A 61 6.09 10.27 -6.67
N LEU A 62 6.80 9.34 -6.03
CA LEU A 62 6.70 9.06 -4.61
C LEU A 62 7.21 10.26 -3.80
N VAL A 63 8.37 10.82 -4.14
CA VAL A 63 8.93 12.03 -3.50
C VAL A 63 7.97 13.20 -3.68
N LEU A 64 7.44 13.43 -4.88
CA LEU A 64 6.44 14.47 -5.17
C LEU A 64 5.09 14.22 -4.50
N ALA A 65 4.73 12.99 -4.13
CA ALA A 65 3.52 12.69 -3.38
C ALA A 65 3.76 12.77 -1.86
N VAL A 66 4.93 12.32 -1.40
CA VAL A 66 5.31 12.22 0.01
C VAL A 66 5.75 13.57 0.56
N LEU A 67 6.47 14.42 -0.18
CA LEU A 67 6.87 15.75 0.31
C LEU A 67 5.67 16.65 0.65
N PRO A 68 4.65 16.80 -0.21
CA PRO A 68 3.46 17.56 0.15
C PRO A 68 2.69 16.87 1.28
N ALA A 69 2.56 15.54 1.26
CA ALA A 69 1.91 14.82 2.36
C ALA A 69 2.64 15.01 3.70
N LEU A 70 3.97 15.03 3.70
CA LEU A 70 4.81 15.27 4.87
C LEU A 70 4.72 16.72 5.32
N ALA A 71 4.73 17.68 4.39
CA ALA A 71 4.47 19.09 4.67
C ALA A 71 3.07 19.30 5.25
N LEU A 72 2.06 18.58 4.75
CA LEU A 72 0.66 18.58 5.22
C LEU A 72 0.48 17.88 6.58
N VAL A 73 1.35 16.94 6.95
CA VAL A 73 1.41 16.35 8.30
C VAL A 73 2.17 17.26 9.27
N LEU A 74 3.16 18.00 8.79
CA LEU A 74 3.90 19.00 9.56
C LEU A 74 3.11 20.30 9.77
N LEU A 75 2.22 20.66 8.86
CA LEU A 75 1.34 21.84 8.94
C LEU A 75 0.52 21.91 10.25
N PRO A 76 -0.13 20.83 10.71
CA PRO A 76 -0.79 20.79 12.00
C PRO A 76 0.18 20.95 13.20
N VAL A 77 1.40 20.42 13.10
CA VAL A 77 2.47 20.63 14.10
C VAL A 77 2.95 22.08 14.10
N LEU A 78 3.09 22.69 12.92
CA LEU A 78 3.43 24.09 12.76
C LEU A 78 2.33 25.01 13.31
N ALA A 79 1.06 24.68 13.06
CA ALA A 79 -0.08 25.36 13.66
C ALA A 79 -0.05 25.27 15.19
N PHE A 80 0.28 24.11 15.75
CA PHE A 80 0.49 23.95 17.19
C PHE A 80 1.65 24.81 17.71
N THR A 81 2.81 24.84 17.02
CA THR A 81 3.94 25.68 17.44
C THR A 81 3.62 27.18 17.38
N ALA A 82 2.85 27.63 16.38
CA ALA A 82 2.35 29.00 16.30
C ALA A 82 1.38 29.33 17.46
N LEU A 83 0.62 28.32 17.92
CA LEU A 83 -0.31 28.40 19.05
C LEU A 83 0.34 28.18 20.43
N ALA A 84 1.60 27.74 20.51
CA ALA A 84 2.29 27.49 21.77
C ALA A 84 3.15 28.68 22.25
N GLY A 85 3.51 29.63 21.36
CA GLY A 85 4.00 30.98 21.64
C GLY A 85 4.96 31.19 22.82
N SER A 86 4.46 31.19 24.06
CA SER A 86 5.23 31.54 25.27
C SER A 86 6.10 30.41 25.83
N ASP A 87 5.69 29.14 25.71
CA ASP A 87 6.35 28.05 26.45
C ASP A 87 7.64 27.54 25.77
N PHE A 88 7.86 27.95 24.51
CA PHE A 88 9.01 27.52 23.69
C PHE A 88 9.88 28.67 23.14
N GLY A 89 9.63 29.92 23.54
CA GLY A 89 10.48 31.07 23.20
C GLY A 89 10.48 31.48 21.72
N LEU A 90 9.45 31.11 20.95
CA LEU A 90 9.28 31.52 19.55
C LEU A 90 8.45 32.80 19.50
N VAL A 91 9.01 33.84 18.86
CA VAL A 91 8.50 35.23 18.78
C VAL A 91 6.98 35.33 18.64
N LEU A 92 6.36 36.14 19.51
CA LEU A 92 4.92 36.41 19.57
C LEU A 92 4.39 36.92 18.23
N ALA A 93 3.76 36.05 17.46
CA ALA A 93 2.75 36.50 16.50
C ALA A 93 1.50 36.89 17.29
N ASP A 94 0.94 38.06 16.99
CA ASP A 94 -0.36 38.51 17.47
C ASP A 94 -1.38 37.36 17.36
N SER A 95 -2.17 37.12 18.42
CA SER A 95 -3.12 36.02 18.49
C SER A 95 -4.12 36.03 17.32
N ALA A 96 -4.47 37.22 16.81
CA ALA A 96 -5.27 37.36 15.60
C ALA A 96 -4.58 36.76 14.36
N VAL A 97 -3.27 36.99 14.22
CA VAL A 97 -2.45 36.45 13.13
C VAL A 97 -2.26 34.94 13.30
N ALA A 98 -1.93 34.47 14.51
CA ALA A 98 -1.72 33.06 14.79
C ALA A 98 -2.98 32.22 14.54
N ILE A 99 -4.15 32.69 14.99
CA ILE A 99 -5.44 32.03 14.75
C ILE A 99 -5.76 31.99 13.25
N SER A 100 -5.55 33.11 12.53
CA SER A 100 -5.82 33.18 11.10
C SER A 100 -4.91 32.24 10.29
N VAL A 101 -3.60 32.20 10.62
CA VAL A 101 -2.65 31.29 10.00
C VAL A 101 -3.07 29.84 10.26
N ALA A 102 -3.28 29.45 11.53
CA ALA A 102 -3.72 28.11 11.88
C ALA A 102 -5.02 27.72 11.14
N GLY A 103 -5.96 28.66 11.06
CA GLY A 103 -7.20 28.53 10.30
C GLY A 103 -6.98 28.21 8.83
N TRP A 104 -6.13 28.96 8.12
CA TRP A 104 -5.80 28.68 6.71
C TRP A 104 -5.14 27.32 6.51
N LEU A 105 -4.28 26.89 7.43
CA LEU A 105 -3.68 25.56 7.38
C LEU A 105 -4.74 24.46 7.55
N MET A 106 -5.75 24.70 8.39
CA MET A 106 -6.88 23.78 8.56
C MET A 106 -7.77 23.74 7.32
N VAL A 107 -7.99 24.87 6.62
CA VAL A 107 -8.70 24.89 5.33
C VAL A 107 -7.96 24.02 4.30
N ALA A 108 -6.63 24.17 4.19
CA ALA A 108 -5.84 23.37 3.27
C ALA A 108 -5.91 21.86 3.61
N SER A 109 -5.85 21.53 4.90
CA SER A 109 -6.00 20.16 5.39
C SER A 109 -7.38 19.57 5.07
N ALA A 110 -8.45 20.32 5.33
CA ALA A 110 -9.82 19.92 5.02
C ALA A 110 -10.02 19.69 3.52
N GLY A 111 -9.48 20.57 2.67
CA GLY A 111 -9.52 20.42 1.22
C GLY A 111 -8.85 19.12 0.75
N TRP A 112 -7.68 18.80 1.28
CA TRP A 112 -6.98 17.56 0.96
C TRP A 112 -7.76 16.31 1.38
N GLN A 113 -8.33 16.32 2.59
CA GLN A 113 -9.15 15.21 3.07
C GLN A 113 -10.42 15.04 2.24
N ALA A 114 -11.07 16.14 1.83
CA ALA A 114 -12.23 16.09 0.95
C ALA A 114 -11.87 15.43 -0.39
N VAL A 115 -10.74 15.79 -1.01
CA VAL A 115 -10.25 15.14 -2.23
C VAL A 115 -9.99 13.65 -2.01
N THR A 116 -9.37 13.28 -0.88
CA THR A 116 -9.08 11.89 -0.53
C THR A 116 -10.37 11.09 -0.31
N LEU A 117 -11.35 11.69 0.35
CA LEU A 117 -12.67 11.11 0.58
C LEU A 117 -13.41 10.88 -0.74
N ILE A 118 -13.43 11.88 -1.63
CA ILE A 118 -14.00 11.78 -2.98
C ILE A 118 -13.32 10.65 -3.76
N ARG A 119 -11.99 10.55 -3.72
CA ARG A 119 -11.25 9.44 -4.36
C ARG A 119 -11.70 8.08 -3.83
N GLY A 120 -11.88 7.96 -2.51
CA GLY A 120 -12.40 6.75 -1.88
C GLY A 120 -13.83 6.42 -2.31
N MET A 121 -14.70 7.42 -2.40
CA MET A 121 -16.08 7.26 -2.89
C MET A 121 -16.15 6.84 -4.36
N LEU A 122 -15.21 7.31 -5.17
CA LEU A 122 -15.03 6.89 -6.57
C LEU A 122 -14.39 5.49 -6.72
N GLY A 123 -14.23 4.74 -5.63
CA GLY A 123 -13.74 3.36 -5.66
C GLY A 123 -12.22 3.23 -5.80
N ARG A 124 -11.45 4.33 -5.72
CA ARG A 124 -9.98 4.24 -5.70
C ARG A 124 -9.52 3.76 -4.33
N SER A 125 -8.47 2.95 -4.29
CA SER A 125 -7.86 2.53 -3.04
C SER A 125 -7.33 3.75 -2.29
N ILE A 126 -7.78 3.91 -1.05
CA ILE A 126 -7.30 4.91 -0.08
C ILE A 126 -6.81 4.23 1.21
N ALA A 127 -6.45 2.94 1.13
CA ALA A 127 -6.02 2.14 2.28
C ALA A 127 -4.83 2.78 3.03
N GLU A 128 -3.92 3.41 2.29
CA GLU A 128 -2.73 4.09 2.83
C GLU A 128 -3.07 5.39 3.59
N SER A 129 -4.31 5.89 3.44
CA SER A 129 -4.75 7.15 4.04
C SER A 129 -5.34 7.00 5.46
N GLU A 130 -5.39 5.78 6.03
CA GLU A 130 -5.96 5.57 7.37
C GLU A 130 -5.22 6.38 8.45
N VAL A 131 -3.89 6.24 8.49
CA VAL A 131 -3.05 6.92 9.50
C VAL A 131 -3.11 8.44 9.31
N GLY A 132 -3.03 8.91 8.06
CA GLY A 132 -3.14 10.33 7.74
C GLY A 132 -4.49 10.94 8.14
N GLY A 133 -5.59 10.20 7.95
CA GLY A 133 -6.91 10.61 8.39
C GLY A 133 -7.02 10.77 9.91
N TRP A 134 -6.48 9.81 10.68
CA TRP A 134 -6.47 9.88 12.14
C TRP A 134 -5.61 11.02 12.68
N ILE A 135 -4.42 11.22 12.13
CA ILE A 135 -3.54 12.34 12.52
C ILE A 135 -4.28 13.65 12.33
N ALA A 136 -4.88 13.85 11.15
CA ALA A 136 -5.56 15.10 10.86
C ALA A 136 -6.86 15.27 11.67
N ALA A 137 -7.53 14.18 12.05
CA ALA A 137 -8.62 14.21 13.01
C ALA A 137 -8.17 14.72 14.39
N VAL A 138 -7.13 14.12 14.95
CA VAL A 138 -6.58 14.49 16.26
C VAL A 138 -6.11 15.93 16.26
N VAL A 139 -5.33 16.34 15.24
CA VAL A 139 -4.80 17.70 15.25
C VAL A 139 -5.88 18.74 14.94
N GLY A 140 -6.90 18.41 14.14
CA GLY A 140 -8.06 19.30 13.97
C GLY A 140 -8.77 19.59 15.30
N VAL A 141 -8.94 18.57 16.16
CA VAL A 141 -9.50 18.75 17.51
C VAL A 141 -8.59 19.61 18.38
N VAL A 142 -7.29 19.31 18.42
CA VAL A 142 -6.32 20.08 19.22
C VAL A 142 -6.28 21.55 18.77
N ALA A 143 -6.28 21.79 17.46
CA ALA A 143 -6.30 23.14 16.91
C ALA A 143 -7.59 23.89 17.26
N ALA A 144 -8.76 23.23 17.20
CA ALA A 144 -10.02 23.84 17.60
C ALA A 144 -10.01 24.27 19.08
N VAL A 145 -9.50 23.40 19.97
CA VAL A 145 -9.36 23.70 21.41
C VAL A 145 -8.41 24.88 21.62
N MET A 146 -7.25 24.88 20.96
CA MET A 146 -6.26 25.96 21.10
C MET A 146 -6.74 27.29 20.53
N ILE A 147 -7.42 27.29 19.38
CA ILE A 147 -8.05 28.48 18.80
C ILE A 147 -9.12 29.01 19.76
N GLY A 148 -9.92 28.14 20.37
CA GLY A 148 -10.92 28.54 21.36
C GLY A 148 -10.31 29.15 22.63
N ALA A 149 -9.27 28.50 23.17
CA ALA A 149 -8.57 29.00 24.37
C ALA A 149 -7.93 30.37 24.13
N ARG A 150 -7.19 30.55 23.03
CA ARG A 150 -6.60 31.86 22.69
C ARG A 150 -7.62 32.89 22.26
N GLY A 151 -8.60 32.51 21.44
CA GLY A 151 -9.63 33.42 20.96
C GLY A 151 -10.48 34.00 22.09
N THR A 152 -10.73 33.22 23.14
CA THR A 152 -11.43 33.68 24.35
C THR A 152 -10.53 34.52 25.27
N ALA A 153 -9.30 34.07 25.52
CA ALA A 153 -8.35 34.78 26.37
C ALA A 153 -8.01 36.18 25.84
N ASP A 154 -7.73 36.28 24.53
CA ASP A 154 -7.27 37.51 23.89
C ASP A 154 -8.41 38.28 23.20
N GLN A 155 -9.66 37.84 23.37
CA GLN A 155 -10.88 38.43 22.79
C GLN A 155 -10.81 38.70 21.27
N VAL A 156 -10.19 37.78 20.52
CA VAL A 156 -9.97 37.92 19.07
C VAL A 156 -11.30 37.85 18.31
N PRO A 157 -11.73 38.88 17.57
CA PRO A 157 -12.99 38.82 16.83
C PRO A 157 -13.03 37.68 15.81
N GLY A 158 -14.13 36.92 15.77
CA GLY A 158 -14.36 35.89 14.75
C GLY A 158 -13.57 34.58 14.93
N TRP A 159 -12.90 34.38 16.07
CA TRP A 159 -12.16 33.13 16.36
C TRP A 159 -13.03 31.88 16.22
N GLN A 160 -14.34 32.00 16.44
CA GLN A 160 -15.30 30.89 16.35
C GLN A 160 -15.35 30.30 14.94
N VAL A 161 -15.17 31.12 13.91
CA VAL A 161 -15.15 30.66 12.51
C VAL A 161 -13.96 29.73 12.28
N TRP A 162 -12.79 30.12 12.76
CA TRP A 162 -11.57 29.32 12.64
C TRP A 162 -11.62 28.04 13.48
N ALA A 163 -12.20 28.10 14.68
CA ALA A 163 -12.46 26.92 15.48
C ALA A 163 -13.41 25.95 14.76
N ALA A 164 -14.48 26.45 14.14
CA ALA A 164 -15.41 25.64 13.35
C ALA A 164 -14.72 24.99 12.15
N VAL A 165 -13.85 25.71 11.43
CA VAL A 165 -13.03 25.16 10.34
C VAL A 165 -12.16 24.00 10.83
N ALA A 166 -11.49 24.15 11.97
CA ALA A 166 -10.66 23.10 12.55
C ALA A 166 -11.49 21.85 12.94
N VAL A 167 -12.71 22.03 13.46
CA VAL A 167 -13.64 20.93 13.73
C VAL A 167 -14.07 20.22 12.44
N VAL A 168 -14.39 20.96 11.37
CA VAL A 168 -14.74 20.36 10.07
C VAL A 168 -13.57 19.55 9.51
N ALA A 169 -12.34 20.08 9.57
CA ALA A 169 -11.14 19.35 9.19
C ALA A 169 -10.93 18.09 10.05
N ALA A 170 -11.29 18.13 11.34
CA ALA A 170 -11.21 16.95 12.20
C ALA A 170 -12.20 15.84 11.76
N LEU A 171 -13.44 16.24 11.48
CA LEU A 171 -14.52 15.33 11.06
C LEU A 171 -14.22 14.68 9.71
N LEU A 172 -13.72 15.45 8.74
CA LEU A 172 -13.30 14.93 7.44
C LEU A 172 -12.14 13.93 7.60
N GLY A 173 -11.20 14.18 8.51
CA GLY A 173 -10.06 13.30 8.77
C GLY A 173 -10.53 11.95 9.33
N ALA A 174 -11.44 12.01 10.30
CA ALA A 174 -12.07 10.82 10.87
C ALA A 174 -12.84 10.03 9.80
N ALA A 175 -13.60 10.71 8.93
CA ALA A 175 -14.34 10.07 7.84
C ALA A 175 -13.40 9.35 6.86
N VAL A 176 -12.29 9.98 6.46
CA VAL A 176 -11.26 9.36 5.61
C VAL A 176 -10.65 8.13 6.30
N ALA A 177 -10.30 8.23 7.58
CA ALA A 177 -9.72 7.13 8.33
C ALA A 177 -10.68 5.93 8.41
N MET A 178 -11.96 6.18 8.71
CA MET A 178 -12.99 5.15 8.74
C MET A 178 -13.20 4.50 7.37
N LEU A 179 -13.22 5.29 6.30
CA LEU A 179 -13.39 4.78 4.94
C LEU A 179 -12.17 3.95 4.49
N ALA A 180 -10.96 4.40 4.79
CA ALA A 180 -9.72 3.68 4.54
C ALA A 180 -9.67 2.36 5.33
N ARG A 181 -10.06 2.37 6.60
CA ARG A 181 -10.15 1.15 7.41
C ARG A 181 -11.17 0.16 6.85
N ARG A 182 -12.29 0.66 6.34
CA ARG A 182 -13.33 -0.18 5.69
C ARG A 182 -12.82 -0.77 4.38
N SER A 183 -12.05 -0.03 3.59
CA SER A 183 -11.46 -0.53 2.35
C SER A 183 -10.41 -1.61 2.64
N LEU A 184 -9.53 -1.40 3.62
CA LEU A 184 -8.57 -2.40 4.11
C LEU A 184 -9.25 -3.70 4.55
N ARG A 185 -10.34 -3.60 5.32
CA ARG A 185 -11.12 -4.77 5.75
C ARG A 185 -11.78 -5.50 4.58
N ARG A 186 -12.24 -4.78 3.55
CA ARG A 186 -12.75 -5.41 2.32
C ARG A 186 -11.64 -6.15 1.60
N THR A 187 -10.48 -5.52 1.36
CA THR A 187 -9.34 -6.17 0.70
C THR A 187 -8.83 -7.38 1.48
N GLN A 188 -8.78 -7.32 2.81
CA GLN A 188 -8.41 -8.48 3.65
C GLN A 188 -9.47 -9.59 3.62
N ARG A 189 -10.76 -9.23 3.57
CA ARG A 189 -11.86 -10.19 3.49
C ARG A 189 -11.94 -10.84 2.12
N ASP A 190 -11.63 -10.10 1.06
CA ASP A 190 -11.52 -10.60 -0.31
C ASP A 190 -10.24 -11.44 -0.50
N GLY A 191 -9.15 -11.09 0.18
CA GLY A 191 -7.95 -11.93 0.26
C GLY A 191 -8.18 -13.25 1.00
N ARG A 192 -8.86 -13.21 2.16
CA ARG A 192 -9.27 -14.42 2.89
C ARG A 192 -10.34 -15.23 2.16
N ARG A 193 -11.25 -14.57 1.42
CA ARG A 193 -12.15 -15.26 0.50
C ARG A 193 -11.39 -15.80 -0.71
N GLY A 194 -10.29 -15.20 -1.15
CA GLY A 194 -9.41 -15.79 -2.16
C GLY A 194 -8.76 -17.08 -1.67
N ASP A 195 -8.38 -17.13 -0.38
CA ASP A 195 -7.81 -18.33 0.24
C ASP A 195 -8.87 -19.40 0.55
N SER A 196 -10.12 -19.03 0.87
CA SER A 196 -11.24 -19.98 1.09
C SER A 196 -12.08 -20.29 -0.16
N ALA A 197 -12.04 -19.47 -1.21
CA ALA A 197 -12.68 -19.70 -2.50
C ALA A 197 -11.72 -20.29 -3.54
N ALA A 198 -10.47 -20.59 -3.13
CA ALA A 198 -9.64 -21.57 -3.84
C ALA A 198 -10.28 -22.98 -3.82
N GLU A 199 -11.33 -23.18 -3.02
CA GLU A 199 -12.12 -24.42 -2.96
C GLU A 199 -13.40 -24.38 -3.85
N THR A 200 -13.64 -23.28 -4.58
CA THR A 200 -14.67 -23.21 -5.61
C THR A 200 -14.01 -23.13 -6.99
N LEU A 201 -14.41 -24.02 -7.91
CA LEU A 201 -13.80 -24.18 -9.23
C LEU A 201 -13.45 -22.84 -9.90
N PRO A 202 -12.22 -22.68 -10.44
CA PRO A 202 -11.85 -21.46 -11.13
C PRO A 202 -12.74 -21.26 -12.37
N ASP A 203 -13.17 -20.01 -12.55
CA ASP A 203 -13.76 -19.47 -13.77
C ASP A 203 -12.95 -19.98 -14.98
N SER A 204 -13.57 -20.80 -15.84
CA SER A 204 -12.92 -21.43 -17.00
C SER A 204 -12.20 -20.41 -17.88
N ASP A 205 -12.72 -19.19 -17.88
CA ASP A 205 -12.21 -18.08 -18.67
C ASP A 205 -10.88 -17.56 -18.11
N ALA A 206 -10.67 -17.59 -16.79
CA ALA A 206 -9.40 -17.20 -16.18
C ALA A 206 -8.28 -18.20 -16.50
N VAL A 207 -8.60 -19.49 -16.53
CA VAL A 207 -7.66 -20.55 -16.94
C VAL A 207 -7.31 -20.38 -18.41
N ALA A 208 -8.30 -20.13 -19.28
CA ALA A 208 -8.10 -19.91 -20.70
C ALA A 208 -7.27 -18.66 -21.02
N ARG A 209 -7.52 -17.53 -20.32
CA ARG A 209 -6.72 -16.31 -20.46
C ARG A 209 -5.27 -16.53 -20.05
N ARG A 210 -5.03 -17.24 -18.93
CA ARG A 210 -3.68 -17.55 -18.46
C ARG A 210 -2.94 -18.46 -19.43
N SER A 211 -3.57 -19.53 -19.90
CA SER A 211 -2.94 -20.45 -20.86
C SER A 211 -2.63 -19.75 -22.19
N ALA A 212 -3.52 -18.88 -22.69
CA ALA A 212 -3.27 -18.06 -23.87
C ALA A 212 -2.07 -17.10 -23.68
N ALA A 213 -1.97 -16.45 -22.52
CA ALA A 213 -0.86 -15.55 -22.20
C ALA A 213 0.49 -16.28 -22.15
N ILE A 214 0.51 -17.52 -21.67
CA ILE A 214 1.71 -18.36 -21.62
C ILE A 214 2.03 -18.91 -23.01
N ALA A 215 1.02 -19.32 -23.78
CA ALA A 215 1.18 -19.78 -25.15
C ALA A 215 1.77 -18.70 -26.09
N ALA A 216 1.52 -17.42 -25.78
CA ALA A 216 2.09 -16.29 -26.50
C ALA A 216 3.60 -16.07 -26.24
N ILE A 217 4.21 -16.74 -25.24
CA ILE A 217 5.65 -16.69 -24.99
C ILE A 217 6.38 -17.58 -26.02
N PRO A 218 7.50 -17.14 -26.62
CA PRO A 218 8.33 -17.96 -27.49
C PRO A 218 8.73 -19.30 -26.85
N ALA A 219 8.76 -20.38 -27.63
CA ALA A 219 9.02 -21.73 -27.11
C ALA A 219 10.36 -21.84 -26.36
N GLU A 220 11.43 -21.28 -26.91
CA GLU A 220 12.76 -21.22 -26.28
C GLU A 220 12.73 -20.55 -24.91
N GLU A 221 11.92 -19.51 -24.77
CA GLU A 221 11.80 -18.79 -23.51
C GLU A 221 10.94 -19.53 -22.49
N ARG A 222 9.90 -20.24 -22.93
CA ARG A 222 9.14 -21.15 -22.06
C ARG A 222 10.03 -22.27 -21.51
N GLU A 223 10.93 -22.80 -22.32
CA GLU A 223 11.91 -23.80 -21.88
C GLU A 223 12.87 -23.23 -20.84
N ARG A 224 13.37 -22.01 -21.05
CA ARG A 224 14.20 -21.31 -20.05
C ARG A 224 13.47 -21.13 -18.73
N ILE A 225 12.22 -20.68 -18.74
CA ILE A 225 11.38 -20.52 -17.54
C ILE A 225 11.19 -21.87 -16.84
N ARG A 226 10.90 -22.93 -17.60
CA ARG A 226 10.75 -24.29 -17.05
C ARG A 226 12.06 -24.79 -16.42
N ALA A 227 13.21 -24.56 -17.07
CA ALA A 227 14.51 -24.93 -16.54
C ALA A 227 14.84 -24.16 -15.25
N GLU A 228 14.49 -22.87 -15.18
CA GLU A 228 14.69 -22.05 -13.99
C GLU A 228 13.81 -22.52 -12.81
N LEU A 229 12.54 -22.84 -13.07
CA LEU A 229 11.63 -23.45 -12.08
C LEU A 229 12.17 -24.80 -11.59
N ALA A 230 12.60 -25.68 -12.50
CA ALA A 230 13.17 -26.97 -12.15
C ALA A 230 14.45 -26.81 -11.30
N GLY A 231 15.29 -25.83 -11.63
CA GLY A 231 16.47 -25.47 -10.84
C GLY A 231 16.11 -25.02 -9.43
N ALA A 232 15.09 -24.17 -9.27
CA ALA A 232 14.63 -23.69 -7.98
C ALA A 232 14.03 -24.83 -7.14
N ILE A 233 13.18 -25.68 -7.72
CA ILE A 233 12.62 -26.87 -7.08
C ILE A 233 13.74 -27.83 -6.63
N GLY A 234 14.75 -28.03 -7.49
CA GLY A 234 15.90 -28.86 -7.16
C GLY A 234 16.71 -28.34 -5.97
N ILE A 235 16.85 -27.00 -5.84
CA ILE A 235 17.47 -26.36 -4.67
C ILE A 235 16.63 -26.61 -3.42
N LEU A 236 15.32 -26.36 -3.47
CA LEU A 236 14.42 -26.55 -2.33
C LEU A 236 14.45 -28.00 -1.83
N ARG A 237 14.49 -28.97 -2.75
CA ARG A 237 14.62 -30.40 -2.44
C ARG A 237 15.96 -30.71 -1.77
N ARG A 238 17.08 -30.27 -2.35
CA ARG A 238 18.43 -30.50 -1.79
C ARG A 238 18.59 -29.92 -0.39
N ARG A 239 17.91 -28.81 -0.11
CA ARG A 239 17.92 -28.15 1.21
C ARG A 239 16.94 -28.77 2.21
N GLY A 240 16.21 -29.82 1.82
CA GLY A 240 15.23 -30.48 2.69
C GLY A 240 14.00 -29.63 3.03
N ILE A 241 13.74 -28.57 2.27
CA ILE A 241 12.58 -27.69 2.49
C ILE A 241 11.30 -28.37 1.99
N ILE A 242 11.41 -29.18 0.94
CA ILE A 242 10.30 -29.93 0.34
C ILE A 242 10.67 -31.41 0.24
N SER A 243 9.67 -32.28 0.32
CA SER A 243 9.88 -33.72 0.16
C SER A 243 10.21 -34.10 -1.29
N PRO A 244 10.82 -35.27 -1.54
CA PRO A 244 11.02 -35.77 -2.91
C PRO A 244 9.71 -35.92 -3.69
N ALA A 245 8.63 -36.31 -3.01
CA ALA A 245 7.30 -36.43 -3.59
C ALA A 245 6.73 -35.06 -4.00
N ASP A 246 6.91 -34.04 -3.16
CA ASP A 246 6.49 -32.66 -3.48
C ASP A 246 7.30 -32.07 -4.63
N ALA A 247 8.60 -32.35 -4.67
CA ALA A 247 9.45 -31.92 -5.77
C ALA A 247 9.02 -32.55 -7.10
N GLN A 248 8.67 -33.84 -7.10
CA GLN A 248 8.18 -34.53 -8.30
C GLN A 248 6.83 -33.95 -8.75
N ARG A 249 5.88 -33.77 -7.82
CA ARG A 249 4.58 -33.12 -8.11
C ARG A 249 4.74 -31.71 -8.68
N ALA A 250 5.70 -30.95 -8.15
CA ALA A 250 5.99 -29.59 -8.61
C ALA A 250 6.60 -29.57 -10.02
N LEU A 251 7.44 -30.55 -10.37
CA LEU A 251 8.05 -30.66 -11.71
C LEU A 251 7.05 -31.10 -12.79
N GLU A 252 6.03 -31.87 -12.40
CA GLU A 252 4.94 -32.30 -13.28
C GLU A 252 3.88 -31.20 -13.51
N ALA A 253 3.92 -30.12 -12.72
CA ALA A 253 3.00 -29.02 -12.88
C ALA A 253 3.25 -28.26 -14.19
N GLU A 254 2.16 -27.95 -14.90
CA GLU A 254 2.24 -27.06 -16.06
C GLU A 254 2.63 -25.64 -15.61
N PRO A 255 3.59 -24.96 -16.29
CA PRO A 255 3.95 -23.59 -15.98
C PRO A 255 2.72 -22.68 -15.98
N GLY A 256 2.56 -21.86 -14.94
CA GLY A 256 1.38 -21.03 -14.68
C GLY A 256 0.35 -21.66 -13.74
N PHE A 257 0.53 -22.92 -13.33
CA PHE A 257 -0.39 -23.66 -12.47
C PHE A 257 0.31 -24.37 -11.30
N LEU A 258 1.56 -24.02 -10.99
CA LEU A 258 2.35 -24.64 -9.93
C LEU A 258 1.65 -24.55 -8.57
N ALA A 259 1.17 -23.36 -8.20
CA ALA A 259 0.48 -23.15 -6.93
C ALA A 259 -0.77 -24.03 -6.80
N ARG A 260 -1.53 -24.17 -7.90
CA ARG A 260 -2.73 -25.00 -7.96
C ARG A 260 -2.42 -26.48 -7.77
N ARG A 261 -1.37 -26.97 -8.42
CA ARG A 261 -0.96 -28.38 -8.36
C ARG A 261 -0.43 -28.78 -6.98
N MET A 262 0.16 -27.83 -6.25
CA MET A 262 0.72 -28.07 -4.92
C MET A 262 -0.27 -27.86 -3.78
N SER A 263 -1.43 -27.25 -4.04
CA SER A 263 -2.52 -27.11 -3.08
C SER A 263 -3.55 -28.25 -3.15
N SER A 264 -3.54 -29.04 -4.24
CA SER A 264 -4.36 -30.26 -4.42
C SER A 264 -3.66 -31.51 -3.90
#